data_AF-A0A957EFB5-F1
#
_entry.id   AF-A0A957EFB5-F1
#
_cell.length_a   1.000
_cell.length_b   1.000
_cell.length_c   1.000
_cell.angle_alpha   90.00
_cell.angle_beta   90.00
_cell.angle_gamma   90.00
#
_symmetry.space_group_name_H-M   'P 1'
#
loop_
_entity.id
_entity.type
_entity.pdbx_description
1 polymer ?
#
loop_
_entity_poly.entity_id
_entity_poly.type
_entity_poly.pdbx_seq_one_letter_code
_entity_poly.pdbx_strand_id
1 'polypeptide(L)'
;MMKHVMDPVPQILTVRPDLPPACNEIINKAMAKERDERFSSATDLSSALTAVTERNLEQPSMRKLEAELSEMKAELLEDAPPPVTPPVRTPTPTTPVVMDTATTVPPPPPVDTRSGPVSFPTPTPQAQVSGGGVPKWIWAVVGVVVLACIGGAVIVVSNLAKDGLALFGGDPTSTPRVEEEEVVVEVDEEATAQALAAIETEEAASATPEVIEPTPTEEVATAVPTATDVPVEATPDVVATRQSAQATREAVVSATETAVAINNPPTPRPTSDVGAIYGPFTGSMVHDDDEFIETAYADPTPADFVMQVEMVNPYGPATGSWDFGLIFRQNDVDEELRLVVRSDGEWNLNDRAPGSDNFLQDGVVDFVDTNEGSSNFFEVIAIGGQGYFFLNDQFVAQLDLSSRTSGGNIALGTGFYGSNELVGEVTEYKDFNLYSVEPVYGPNDGELVHVIDDLIKLETAEVDVLNFLAEVTFVNPFAASVNNWDYGFSFRTNGSYKYWLVVESEGDWALADRQGSADNETTVDEGNLDILNLGAGETNTLRLIAMGDRGYFFVNDEFIDSLDLSSNLDSGEVEAITAYYFDHEIEGEATGFVDFTVIPLP
;
A
#
# COMPACT_ATOMS: atom_id res chain seq x y z
N MET A 1 -36.36 9.17 32.35
CA MET A 1 -35.80 10.43 32.87
C MET A 1 -35.66 10.50 34.41
N MET A 2 -36.62 10.04 35.22
CA MET A 2 -36.56 10.25 36.70
C MET A 2 -35.46 9.47 37.47
N LYS A 3 -35.06 8.28 37.00
CA LYS A 3 -34.04 7.43 37.66
C LYS A 3 -32.67 8.10 37.82
N HIS A 4 -32.17 8.78 36.78
CA HIS A 4 -30.83 9.39 36.79
C HIS A 4 -30.65 10.46 37.87
N VAL A 5 -31.73 11.03 38.39
CA VAL A 5 -31.69 12.06 39.45
C VAL A 5 -31.67 11.43 40.86
N MET A 6 -32.44 10.37 41.09
CA MET A 6 -32.72 9.86 42.45
C MET A 6 -31.96 8.58 42.82
N ASP A 7 -31.57 7.75 41.85
CA ASP A 7 -30.85 6.51 42.14
C ASP A 7 -29.38 6.81 42.52
N PRO A 8 -28.79 6.12 43.52
CA PRO A 8 -27.40 6.31 43.91
C PRO A 8 -26.44 5.91 42.78
N VAL A 9 -25.21 6.43 42.81
CA VAL A 9 -24.21 6.10 41.78
C VAL A 9 -23.85 4.61 41.86
N PRO A 10 -23.80 3.88 40.73
CA PRO A 10 -23.43 2.46 40.72
C PRO A 10 -22.02 2.21 41.25
N GLN A 11 -21.85 1.18 42.09
CA GLN A 11 -20.55 0.74 42.60
C GLN A 11 -19.98 -0.36 41.72
N ILE A 12 -19.06 -0.02 40.80
CA ILE A 12 -18.57 -0.94 39.78
C ILE A 12 -17.94 -2.22 40.36
N LEU A 13 -17.28 -2.12 41.51
CA LEU A 13 -16.60 -3.23 42.20
C LEU A 13 -17.57 -4.30 42.74
N THR A 14 -18.88 -4.01 42.78
CA THR A 14 -19.90 -5.01 43.12
C THR A 14 -20.27 -5.93 41.94
N VAL A 15 -19.92 -5.52 40.71
CA VAL A 15 -20.14 -6.26 39.46
C VAL A 15 -18.83 -6.81 38.89
N ARG A 16 -17.73 -6.04 39.02
CA ARG A 16 -16.37 -6.40 38.59
C ARG A 16 -15.37 -6.18 39.74
N PRO A 17 -15.22 -7.15 40.66
CA PRO A 17 -14.32 -7.05 41.82
C PRO A 17 -12.82 -7.06 41.46
N ASP A 18 -12.51 -7.40 40.20
CA ASP A 18 -11.19 -7.48 39.60
C ASP A 18 -10.61 -6.12 39.18
N LEU A 19 -11.44 -5.07 39.11
CA LEU A 19 -10.99 -3.72 38.75
C LEU A 19 -10.27 -3.01 39.91
N PRO A 20 -9.28 -2.14 39.62
CA PRO A 20 -8.63 -1.32 40.63
C PRO A 20 -9.64 -0.49 41.45
N PRO A 21 -9.46 -0.36 42.78
CA PRO A 21 -10.38 0.42 43.62
C PRO A 21 -10.60 1.86 43.16
N ALA A 22 -9.59 2.47 42.53
CA ALA A 22 -9.63 3.82 41.98
C ALA A 22 -10.66 3.99 40.84
N CYS A 23 -10.98 2.93 40.06
CA CYS A 23 -12.02 2.99 39.03
C CYS A 23 -13.39 3.34 39.62
N ASN A 24 -13.66 2.93 40.86
CA ASN A 24 -14.90 3.26 41.57
C ASN A 24 -14.94 4.74 41.97
N GLU A 25 -13.80 5.37 42.30
CA GLU A 25 -13.74 6.80 42.59
C GLU A 25 -13.96 7.64 41.32
N ILE A 26 -13.40 7.22 40.19
CA ILE A 26 -13.60 7.88 38.88
C ILE A 26 -15.08 7.82 38.47
N ILE A 27 -15.73 6.66 38.57
CA ILE A 27 -17.16 6.51 38.25
C ILE A 27 -18.04 7.34 39.20
N ASN A 28 -17.74 7.33 40.50
CA ASN A 28 -18.43 8.19 41.48
C ASN A 28 -18.34 9.67 41.12
N LYS A 29 -17.16 10.13 40.68
CA LYS A 29 -16.96 11.52 40.26
C LYS A 29 -17.66 11.83 38.93
N ALA A 30 -17.49 10.99 37.91
CA ALA A 30 -18.10 11.18 36.60
C ALA A 30 -19.64 11.23 36.67
N MET A 31 -20.24 10.43 37.55
CA MET A 31 -21.70 10.33 37.73
C MET A 31 -22.24 11.12 38.94
N ALA A 32 -21.44 12.00 39.55
CA ALA A 32 -21.85 12.83 40.68
C ALA A 32 -23.12 13.64 40.35
N LYS A 33 -24.03 13.85 41.31
CA LYS A 33 -25.30 14.53 41.01
C LYS A 33 -25.08 16.02 40.70
N GLU A 34 -24.28 16.69 41.52
CA GLU A 34 -23.89 18.08 41.30
C GLU A 34 -22.86 18.19 40.17
N ARG A 35 -23.03 19.21 39.31
CA ARG A 35 -22.15 19.42 38.14
C ARG A 35 -20.71 19.71 38.55
N ASP A 36 -20.53 20.51 39.60
CA ASP A 36 -19.22 21.00 40.05
C ASP A 36 -18.40 19.92 40.77
N GLU A 37 -19.02 18.77 41.08
CA GLU A 37 -18.36 17.58 41.62
C GLU A 37 -17.88 16.62 40.52
N ARG A 38 -18.28 16.83 39.24
CA ARG A 38 -17.86 16.00 38.10
C ARG A 38 -16.48 16.39 37.56
N PHE A 39 -16.03 15.65 36.56
CA PHE A 39 -14.95 16.10 35.69
C PHE A 39 -15.39 17.29 34.85
N SER A 40 -14.53 18.31 34.74
CA SER A 40 -14.78 19.55 34.00
C SER A 40 -14.80 19.35 32.48
N SER A 41 -14.08 18.35 31.99
CA SER A 41 -13.98 17.99 30.58
C SER A 41 -13.84 16.47 30.39
N ALA A 42 -14.02 15.98 29.17
CA ALA A 42 -13.71 14.59 28.80
C ALA A 42 -12.19 14.29 28.96
N THR A 43 -11.33 15.28 28.69
CA THR A 43 -9.88 15.19 28.87
C THR A 43 -9.47 14.94 30.33
N ASP A 44 -10.15 15.59 31.29
CA ASP A 44 -9.91 15.37 32.73
C ASP A 44 -10.33 13.95 33.17
N LEU A 45 -11.40 13.41 32.57
CA LEU A 45 -11.86 12.04 32.81
C LEU A 45 -10.88 11.01 32.22
N SER A 46 -10.46 11.21 30.96
CA SER A 46 -9.48 10.35 30.28
C SER A 46 -8.15 10.32 31.03
N SER A 47 -7.60 11.48 31.39
CA SER A 47 -6.37 11.60 32.18
C SER A 47 -6.45 10.86 33.52
N ALA A 48 -7.61 10.87 34.18
CA ALA A 48 -7.82 10.15 35.43
C ALA A 48 -7.87 8.62 35.25
N LEU A 49 -8.41 8.13 34.13
CA LEU A 49 -8.41 6.71 33.76
C LEU A 49 -7.00 6.22 33.43
N THR A 50 -6.27 6.93 32.57
CA THR A 50 -4.88 6.58 32.18
C THR A 50 -3.96 6.46 33.41
N ALA A 51 -4.05 7.42 34.34
CA ALA A 51 -3.26 7.41 35.57
C ALA A 51 -3.58 6.23 36.53
N VAL A 52 -4.74 5.56 36.37
CA VAL A 52 -5.05 4.32 37.10
C VAL A 52 -4.45 3.11 36.37
N THR A 53 -4.49 3.08 35.05
CA THR A 53 -3.86 2.02 34.24
C THR A 53 -2.35 1.99 34.45
N GLU A 54 -1.66 3.13 34.33
CA GLU A 54 -0.20 3.24 34.54
C GLU A 54 0.23 2.77 35.94
N ARG A 55 -0.46 3.22 36.99
CA ARG A 55 -0.18 2.79 38.38
C ARG A 55 -0.45 1.31 38.64
N ASN A 56 -1.29 0.68 37.82
CA ASN A 56 -1.62 -0.74 37.89
C ASN A 56 -0.77 -1.60 36.93
N LEU A 57 0.17 -0.99 36.21
CA LEU A 57 1.30 -1.66 35.57
C LEU A 57 2.53 -1.71 36.51
N GLU A 58 2.71 -0.70 37.36
CA GLU A 58 3.81 -0.67 38.36
C GLU A 58 3.64 -1.66 39.54
N GLN A 59 2.46 -2.27 39.71
CA GLN A 59 2.16 -3.36 40.66
C GLN A 59 1.01 -4.22 40.12
N PRO A 60 0.80 -5.48 40.55
CA PRO A 60 1.74 -6.50 40.99
C PRO A 60 2.36 -7.30 39.81
N SER A 61 1.94 -7.04 38.57
CA SER A 61 2.32 -7.79 37.36
C SER A 61 3.83 -7.85 37.13
N MET A 62 4.50 -6.70 37.11
CA MET A 62 5.96 -6.59 36.93
C MET A 62 6.74 -7.39 37.98
N ARG A 63 6.37 -7.32 39.27
CA ARG A 63 7.04 -8.10 40.33
C ARG A 63 6.82 -9.61 40.21
N LYS A 64 5.68 -10.02 39.65
CA LYS A 64 5.41 -11.44 39.38
C LYS A 64 6.26 -11.93 38.21
N LEU A 65 6.34 -11.15 37.12
CA LEU A 65 7.24 -11.42 35.99
C LEU A 65 8.70 -11.46 36.41
N GLU A 66 9.18 -10.51 37.22
CA GLU A 66 10.56 -10.50 37.72
C GLU A 66 10.89 -11.73 38.59
N ALA A 67 9.93 -12.22 39.38
CA ALA A 67 10.07 -13.43 40.17
C ALA A 67 10.12 -14.68 39.27
N GLU A 68 9.19 -14.82 38.33
CA GLU A 68 9.11 -15.95 37.39
C GLU A 68 10.35 -15.98 36.48
N LEU A 69 10.82 -14.83 35.99
CA LEU A 69 12.06 -14.71 35.20
C LEU A 69 13.31 -15.05 36.04
N SER A 70 13.32 -14.70 37.33
CA SER A 70 14.41 -15.09 38.24
C SER A 70 14.42 -16.58 38.56
N GLU A 71 13.26 -17.24 38.57
CA GLU A 71 13.13 -18.67 38.86
C GLU A 71 13.56 -19.50 37.64
N MET A 72 13.07 -19.17 36.42
CA MET A 72 13.55 -19.79 35.17
C MET A 72 15.06 -19.61 34.96
N LYS A 73 15.61 -18.45 35.34
CA LYS A 73 17.05 -18.19 35.24
C LYS A 73 17.88 -18.99 36.24
N ALA A 74 17.32 -19.38 37.39
CA ALA A 74 17.99 -20.26 38.33
C ALA A 74 17.99 -21.71 37.82
N GLU A 75 16.87 -22.18 37.27
CA GLU A 75 16.72 -23.52 36.67
C GLU A 75 17.69 -23.74 35.50
N LEU A 76 17.86 -22.73 34.62
CA LEU A 76 18.81 -22.78 33.50
C LEU A 76 20.29 -22.84 33.93
N LEU A 77 20.60 -22.58 35.21
CA LEU A 77 21.96 -22.57 35.77
C LEU A 77 22.32 -23.85 36.52
N GLU A 78 21.36 -24.76 36.76
CA GLU A 78 21.58 -25.97 37.57
C GLU A 78 21.95 -27.21 36.74
N ASP A 79 21.73 -27.21 35.41
CA ASP A 79 22.03 -28.35 34.51
C ASP A 79 23.41 -28.27 33.82
N ALA A 80 24.34 -27.48 34.38
CA ALA A 80 25.72 -27.42 33.90
C ALA A 80 26.58 -28.58 34.46
N PRO A 81 27.21 -29.43 33.63
CA PRO A 81 28.02 -30.55 34.12
C PRO A 81 29.28 -30.05 34.88
N PRO A 82 29.73 -30.78 35.92
CA PRO A 82 30.78 -30.30 36.81
C PRO A 82 32.14 -30.15 36.10
N PRO A 83 32.93 -29.10 36.43
CA PRO A 83 34.15 -28.77 35.71
C PRO A 83 35.27 -29.80 35.91
N VAL A 84 35.87 -30.23 34.81
CA VAL A 84 37.04 -31.12 34.81
C VAL A 84 38.27 -30.37 35.34
N THR A 85 38.84 -30.85 36.45
CA THR A 85 40.03 -30.24 37.07
C THR A 85 41.30 -30.37 36.21
N PRO A 86 41.98 -29.26 35.85
CA PRO A 86 43.29 -29.30 35.22
C PRO A 86 44.40 -29.62 36.26
N PRO A 87 45.54 -30.22 35.84
CA PRO A 87 46.58 -30.67 36.77
C PRO A 87 47.45 -29.53 37.33
N VAL A 88 47.76 -29.66 38.62
CA VAL A 88 48.60 -28.75 39.42
C VAL A 88 49.96 -28.47 38.77
N ARG A 89 50.38 -27.21 38.73
CA ARG A 89 51.78 -26.80 38.58
C ARG A 89 52.23 -25.92 39.74
N THR A 90 53.37 -26.28 40.32
CA THR A 90 54.03 -25.63 41.47
C THR A 90 54.64 -24.26 41.09
N PRO A 91 54.75 -23.31 42.03
CA PRO A 91 55.31 -21.98 41.75
C PRO A 91 56.84 -21.94 41.88
N THR A 92 57.47 -21.05 41.10
CA THR A 92 58.89 -20.68 41.19
C THR A 92 59.01 -19.16 41.40
N PRO A 93 59.91 -18.65 42.27
CA PRO A 93 59.84 -17.27 42.75
C PRO A 93 60.68 -16.24 41.96
N THR A 94 60.09 -15.05 41.79
CA THR A 94 60.59 -13.67 41.99
C THR A 94 62.10 -13.37 41.84
N THR A 95 62.47 -12.39 40.97
CA THR A 95 63.03 -11.04 41.33
C THR A 95 63.31 -10.19 40.04
N PRO A 96 63.58 -8.85 40.12
CA PRO A 96 63.13 -7.90 39.08
C PRO A 96 64.26 -7.14 38.34
N VAL A 97 63.89 -6.36 37.32
CA VAL A 97 64.72 -5.28 36.73
C VAL A 97 63.85 -4.02 36.54
N VAL A 98 64.48 -2.84 36.54
CA VAL A 98 63.89 -1.50 36.74
C VAL A 98 64.36 -0.54 35.64
N MET A 99 63.60 0.54 35.40
CA MET A 99 63.96 1.76 34.61
C MET A 99 63.88 1.58 33.07
N ASP A 100 63.57 2.60 32.24
CA ASP A 100 63.23 4.01 32.52
C ASP A 100 62.46 4.71 31.35
N THR A 101 62.04 5.95 31.61
CA THR A 101 61.77 7.08 30.68
C THR A 101 60.45 7.13 29.92
N ALA A 102 59.87 8.34 29.93
CA ALA A 102 58.57 8.71 29.36
C ALA A 102 58.69 9.59 28.11
N THR A 103 57.60 9.67 27.34
CA THR A 103 57.28 10.84 26.48
C THR A 103 55.79 11.15 26.62
N THR A 104 55.43 12.44 26.52
CA THR A 104 54.17 13.03 27.00
C THR A 104 53.08 13.19 25.93
N VAL A 105 51.81 13.09 26.34
CA VAL A 105 50.62 13.54 25.58
C VAL A 105 49.82 14.51 26.50
N PRO A 106 49.31 15.65 25.99
CA PRO A 106 48.73 16.71 26.83
C PRO A 106 47.27 16.45 27.29
N PRO A 107 46.82 17.05 28.41
CA PRO A 107 45.46 16.89 28.93
C PRO A 107 44.44 17.83 28.24
N PRO A 108 43.13 17.47 28.26
CA PRO A 108 42.04 18.30 27.73
C PRO A 108 41.74 19.54 28.60
N PRO A 109 41.12 20.60 28.04
CA PRO A 109 40.81 21.84 28.74
C PRO A 109 39.67 21.70 29.77
N PRO A 110 39.64 22.54 30.83
CA PRO A 110 38.64 22.46 31.89
C PRO A 110 37.28 23.10 31.51
N VAL A 111 36.21 22.50 32.00
CA VAL A 111 34.83 23.05 31.93
C VAL A 111 34.66 24.15 32.99
N ASP A 112 34.35 25.37 32.55
CA ASP A 112 34.17 26.53 33.45
C ASP A 112 32.69 26.68 33.86
N THR A 113 32.35 26.28 35.09
CA THR A 113 30.98 26.38 35.63
C THR A 113 30.68 27.80 36.10
N ARG A 114 29.82 28.54 35.40
CA ARG A 114 29.25 29.81 35.90
C ARG A 114 27.75 29.86 35.77
N SER A 115 27.07 29.65 36.88
CA SER A 115 25.64 29.91 37.05
C SER A 115 25.37 31.42 36.99
N GLY A 116 24.49 31.84 36.07
CA GLY A 116 23.89 33.17 36.04
C GLY A 116 22.36 33.06 36.02
N PRO A 117 21.62 33.93 36.72
CA PRO A 117 20.16 33.88 36.70
C PRO A 117 19.62 34.44 35.38
N VAL A 118 18.89 33.61 34.63
CA VAL A 118 18.15 34.06 33.45
C VAL A 118 16.78 34.58 33.88
N SER A 119 16.52 35.86 33.63
CA SER A 119 15.22 36.48 33.88
C SER A 119 14.23 36.10 32.77
N PHE A 120 13.06 35.61 33.15
CA PHE A 120 11.94 35.40 32.23
C PHE A 120 11.31 36.75 31.81
N PRO A 121 10.97 36.95 30.52
CA PRO A 121 10.18 38.09 30.10
C PRO A 121 8.71 37.93 30.54
N THR A 122 8.15 38.98 31.12
CA THR A 122 6.73 39.06 31.50
C THR A 122 5.84 39.03 30.25
N PRO A 123 4.72 38.28 30.23
CA PRO A 123 3.77 38.32 29.12
C PRO A 123 3.04 39.67 29.07
N THR A 124 3.11 40.34 27.91
CA THR A 124 2.31 41.54 27.62
C THR A 124 0.86 41.12 27.34
N PRO A 125 -0.18 41.79 27.89
CA PRO A 125 -1.56 41.42 27.62
C PRO A 125 -1.93 41.71 26.15
N GLN A 126 -2.27 40.68 25.38
CA GLN A 126 -2.94 40.88 24.09
C GLN A 126 -4.40 41.28 24.31
N ALA A 127 -4.85 42.28 23.57
CA ALA A 127 -6.21 42.79 23.65
C ALA A 127 -7.20 41.84 22.96
N GLN A 128 -8.34 41.59 23.61
CA GLN A 128 -9.46 40.90 22.97
C GLN A 128 -9.94 41.69 21.75
N VAL A 129 -9.93 41.06 20.58
CA VAL A 129 -10.56 41.60 19.37
C VAL A 129 -11.98 41.05 19.30
N SER A 130 -12.97 41.95 19.30
CA SER A 130 -14.40 41.61 19.23
C SER A 130 -14.78 41.02 17.87
N GLY A 131 -15.69 40.03 17.87
CA GLY A 131 -16.04 39.25 16.69
C GLY A 131 -16.49 40.05 15.45
N GLY A 132 -16.00 39.63 14.29
CA GLY A 132 -16.43 40.14 12.98
C GLY A 132 -17.67 39.39 12.48
N GLY A 133 -18.81 40.07 12.42
CA GLY A 133 -19.99 39.54 11.74
C GLY A 133 -19.84 39.54 10.22
N VAL A 134 -20.42 38.53 9.56
CA VAL A 134 -20.34 38.31 8.10
C VAL A 134 -20.74 39.57 7.31
N PRO A 135 -19.89 40.07 6.39
CA PRO A 135 -20.18 41.27 5.61
C PRO A 135 -21.47 41.19 4.76
N LYS A 136 -22.27 42.27 4.79
CA LYS A 136 -23.58 42.35 4.11
C LYS A 136 -23.54 42.18 2.58
N TRP A 137 -22.37 42.22 1.94
CA TRP A 137 -22.24 41.99 0.50
C TRP A 137 -22.44 40.52 0.12
N ILE A 138 -22.18 39.58 1.04
CA ILE A 138 -22.39 38.13 0.81
C ILE A 138 -23.88 37.82 0.56
N TRP A 139 -24.79 38.48 1.29
CA TRP A 139 -26.24 38.36 1.06
C TRP A 139 -26.69 38.91 -0.31
N ALA A 140 -25.94 39.84 -0.92
CA ALA A 140 -26.22 40.30 -2.28
C ALA A 140 -25.80 39.27 -3.33
N VAL A 141 -24.70 38.54 -3.11
CA VAL A 141 -24.26 37.44 -3.97
C VAL A 141 -25.27 36.28 -3.91
N VAL A 142 -25.67 35.87 -2.70
CA VAL A 142 -26.70 34.83 -2.50
C VAL A 142 -28.02 35.22 -3.20
N GLY A 143 -28.44 36.48 -3.12
CA GLY A 143 -29.64 36.97 -3.82
C GLY A 143 -29.56 36.88 -5.35
N VAL A 144 -28.37 37.06 -5.94
CA VAL A 144 -28.16 36.92 -7.39
C VAL A 144 -28.16 35.45 -7.81
N VAL A 145 -27.52 34.56 -7.03
CA VAL A 145 -27.53 33.11 -7.29
C VAL A 145 -28.96 32.55 -7.23
N VAL A 146 -29.74 32.90 -6.19
CA VAL A 146 -31.15 32.47 -6.08
C VAL A 146 -32.00 32.96 -7.25
N LEU A 147 -31.79 34.20 -7.74
CA LEU A 147 -32.48 34.70 -8.93
C LEU A 147 -32.06 33.96 -10.22
N ALA A 148 -30.80 33.55 -10.34
CA ALA A 148 -30.33 32.73 -11.47
C ALA A 148 -30.96 31.32 -11.43
N CYS A 149 -31.00 30.66 -10.27
CA CYS A 149 -31.65 29.36 -10.09
C CYS A 149 -33.16 29.40 -10.39
N ILE A 150 -33.87 30.43 -9.92
CA ILE A 150 -35.30 30.63 -10.24
C ILE A 150 -35.49 30.91 -11.75
N GLY A 151 -34.60 31.70 -12.37
CA GLY A 151 -34.62 31.94 -13.80
C GLY A 151 -34.43 30.66 -14.63
N GLY A 152 -33.45 29.83 -14.25
CA GLY A 152 -33.21 28.51 -14.85
C GLY A 152 -34.41 27.58 -14.72
N ALA A 153 -35.00 27.47 -13.53
CA ALA A 153 -36.19 26.64 -13.28
C ALA A 153 -37.38 27.05 -14.16
N VAL A 154 -37.62 28.35 -14.38
CA VAL A 154 -38.70 28.83 -15.27
C VAL A 154 -38.42 28.47 -16.74
N ILE A 155 -37.16 28.47 -17.19
CA ILE A 155 -36.77 28.07 -18.55
C ILE A 155 -36.95 26.54 -18.74
N VAL A 156 -36.58 25.73 -17.75
CA VAL A 156 -36.76 24.27 -17.78
C VAL A 156 -38.25 23.90 -17.80
N VAL A 157 -39.07 24.47 -16.90
CA VAL A 157 -40.51 24.21 -16.83
C VAL A 157 -41.26 24.67 -18.09
N SER A 158 -40.84 25.78 -18.72
CA SER A 158 -41.46 26.27 -19.97
C SER A 158 -41.05 25.50 -21.23
N ASN A 159 -40.00 24.68 -21.17
CA ASN A 159 -39.66 23.71 -22.21
C ASN A 159 -40.36 22.35 -21.98
N LEU A 160 -40.43 21.87 -20.73
CA LEU A 160 -41.18 20.65 -20.39
C LEU A 160 -42.71 20.76 -20.61
N ALA A 161 -43.28 21.97 -20.59
CA ALA A 161 -44.70 22.20 -20.88
C ALA A 161 -45.09 22.11 -22.37
N LYS A 162 -44.15 21.78 -23.28
CA LYS A 162 -44.43 21.64 -24.73
C LYS A 162 -44.64 20.20 -25.18
N ASP A 163 -44.06 19.23 -24.47
CA ASP A 163 -44.25 17.81 -24.75
C ASP A 163 -45.22 17.21 -23.73
N GLY A 164 -46.30 16.63 -24.24
CA GLY A 164 -47.57 16.54 -23.50
C GLY A 164 -47.61 15.48 -22.39
N LEU A 165 -47.77 15.94 -21.15
CA LEU A 165 -48.15 15.10 -20.01
C LEU A 165 -49.64 14.69 -20.12
N ALA A 166 -49.92 13.39 -20.22
CA ALA A 166 -51.27 12.83 -20.09
C ALA A 166 -51.33 11.92 -18.85
N LEU A 167 -52.00 12.37 -17.80
CA LEU A 167 -52.06 11.68 -16.50
C LEU A 167 -53.53 11.56 -16.04
N PHE A 168 -53.80 10.50 -15.28
CA PHE A 168 -55.03 10.15 -14.52
C PHE A 168 -56.14 9.32 -15.20
N GLY A 169 -56.31 8.09 -14.68
CA GLY A 169 -57.59 7.66 -14.10
C GLY A 169 -58.20 6.33 -14.59
N GLY A 170 -58.14 5.27 -13.75
CA GLY A 170 -58.87 4.01 -13.99
C GLY A 170 -58.66 2.95 -12.89
N ASP A 171 -59.70 2.74 -12.07
CA ASP A 171 -59.81 1.90 -10.83
C ASP A 171 -59.37 0.41 -10.95
N PRO A 172 -58.97 -0.28 -9.85
CA PRO A 172 -58.49 -1.66 -9.89
C PRO A 172 -59.57 -2.70 -9.54
N THR A 173 -59.87 -3.65 -10.44
CA THR A 173 -60.37 -5.00 -10.08
C THR A 173 -60.49 -5.92 -11.30
N SER A 174 -59.65 -6.96 -11.39
CA SER A 174 -60.02 -8.32 -11.89
C SER A 174 -58.82 -9.27 -11.89
N THR A 175 -59.00 -10.43 -11.28
CA THR A 175 -58.06 -11.57 -11.36
C THR A 175 -58.60 -12.63 -12.32
N PRO A 176 -57.76 -13.18 -13.21
CA PRO A 176 -57.77 -14.60 -13.57
C PRO A 176 -56.38 -15.20 -13.25
N ARG A 177 -56.22 -16.33 -12.56
CA ARG A 177 -56.76 -17.69 -12.73
C ARG A 177 -56.26 -18.40 -14.01
N VAL A 178 -55.04 -18.94 -13.90
CA VAL A 178 -54.56 -20.28 -14.30
C VAL A 178 -55.12 -20.92 -15.58
N GLU A 179 -54.21 -21.24 -16.51
CA GLU A 179 -54.08 -22.58 -17.09
C GLU A 179 -52.65 -22.79 -17.64
N GLU A 180 -52.08 -23.98 -17.42
CA GLU A 180 -50.77 -24.41 -17.94
C GLU A 180 -50.96 -25.03 -19.33
N GLU A 181 -50.17 -24.63 -20.34
CA GLU A 181 -50.00 -25.41 -21.57
C GLU A 181 -48.52 -25.63 -21.86
N GLU A 182 -48.16 -26.91 -21.98
CA GLU A 182 -46.82 -27.43 -22.24
C GLU A 182 -46.50 -27.31 -23.74
N VAL A 183 -45.64 -26.36 -24.13
CA VAL A 183 -45.22 -26.19 -25.53
C VAL A 183 -43.93 -26.93 -25.79
N VAL A 184 -44.05 -28.09 -26.44
CA VAL A 184 -42.93 -28.81 -27.04
C VAL A 184 -42.41 -28.01 -28.25
N VAL A 185 -41.14 -27.61 -28.22
CA VAL A 185 -40.46 -27.01 -29.37
C VAL A 185 -39.63 -28.10 -30.06
N GLU A 186 -40.02 -28.48 -31.27
CA GLU A 186 -39.15 -29.29 -32.15
C GLU A 186 -37.99 -28.41 -32.64
N VAL A 187 -36.76 -28.91 -32.50
CA VAL A 187 -35.55 -28.25 -32.99
C VAL A 187 -35.29 -28.72 -34.42
N ASP A 188 -35.19 -27.77 -35.35
CA ASP A 188 -34.83 -28.02 -36.74
C ASP A 188 -33.31 -28.19 -36.89
N GLU A 189 -32.85 -29.44 -36.84
CA GLU A 189 -31.43 -29.80 -36.98
C GLU A 189 -30.84 -29.42 -38.37
N GLU A 190 -31.67 -29.18 -39.40
CA GLU A 190 -31.20 -28.84 -40.75
C GLU A 190 -30.82 -27.34 -40.86
N ALA A 191 -31.43 -26.47 -40.04
CA ALA A 191 -31.08 -25.06 -39.95
C ALA A 191 -29.73 -24.82 -39.23
N THR A 192 -29.44 -25.57 -38.17
CA THR A 192 -28.18 -25.45 -37.41
C THR A 192 -26.97 -25.95 -38.23
N ALA A 193 -27.16 -26.97 -39.07
CA ALA A 193 -26.11 -27.50 -39.93
C ALA A 193 -25.61 -26.52 -41.01
N GLN A 194 -26.47 -25.61 -41.49
CA GLN A 194 -26.08 -24.62 -42.51
C GLN A 194 -25.33 -23.42 -41.93
N ALA A 195 -25.48 -23.11 -40.65
CA ALA A 195 -24.71 -22.05 -39.98
C ALA A 195 -23.25 -22.44 -39.75
N LEU A 196 -23.00 -23.71 -39.40
CA LEU A 196 -21.64 -24.23 -39.14
C LEU A 196 -20.79 -24.38 -40.41
N ALA A 197 -21.40 -24.67 -41.57
CA ALA A 197 -20.68 -24.84 -42.84
C ALA A 197 -20.18 -23.52 -43.48
N ALA A 198 -20.64 -22.36 -43.00
CA ALA A 198 -20.28 -21.06 -43.56
C ALA A 198 -19.04 -20.42 -42.92
N ILE A 199 -18.64 -20.89 -41.73
CA ILE A 199 -17.51 -20.32 -40.96
C ILE A 199 -16.18 -21.00 -41.35
N GLU A 200 -16.20 -22.27 -41.77
CA GLU A 200 -15.02 -23.08 -42.07
C GLU A 200 -14.46 -22.89 -43.51
N THR A 201 -14.76 -21.78 -44.19
CA THR A 201 -14.36 -21.55 -45.61
C THR A 201 -13.55 -20.27 -45.87
N GLU A 202 -13.39 -19.34 -44.91
CA GLU A 202 -12.52 -18.15 -45.11
C GLU A 202 -11.07 -18.30 -44.61
N GLU A 203 -10.74 -19.30 -43.79
CA GLU A 203 -9.40 -19.42 -43.17
C GLU A 203 -8.42 -20.37 -43.91
N ALA A 204 -8.55 -20.53 -45.24
CA ALA A 204 -7.75 -21.51 -45.98
C ALA A 204 -7.35 -21.12 -47.42
N ALA A 205 -6.95 -19.86 -47.68
CA ALA A 205 -6.17 -19.52 -48.89
C ALA A 205 -5.44 -18.17 -48.85
N SER A 206 -4.11 -18.17 -48.66
CA SER A 206 -3.13 -17.62 -49.62
C SER A 206 -1.81 -17.21 -48.96
N ALA A 207 -0.74 -17.96 -49.23
CA ALA A 207 0.62 -17.55 -48.93
C ALA A 207 1.53 -17.70 -50.17
N THR A 208 1.87 -16.56 -50.78
CA THR A 208 3.11 -16.26 -51.57
C THR A 208 3.46 -17.15 -52.80
N PRO A 209 4.48 -16.80 -53.63
CA PRO A 209 5.14 -15.50 -53.89
C PRO A 209 5.28 -15.12 -55.39
N GLU A 210 5.55 -13.85 -55.72
CA GLU A 210 6.52 -13.52 -56.81
C GLU A 210 7.15 -12.12 -56.66
N VAL A 211 8.28 -11.92 -57.36
CA VAL A 211 9.26 -10.83 -57.24
C VAL A 211 9.08 -9.79 -58.37
N ILE A 212 9.53 -8.53 -58.18
CA ILE A 212 10.34 -7.70 -59.12
C ILE A 212 10.42 -6.22 -58.64
N GLU A 213 11.64 -5.68 -58.62
CA GLU A 213 12.06 -4.28 -58.38
C GLU A 213 12.50 -3.59 -59.71
N PRO A 214 12.89 -2.28 -59.79
CA PRO A 214 12.42 -1.07 -59.08
C PRO A 214 12.36 0.24 -59.96
N THR A 215 12.06 1.39 -59.30
CA THR A 215 12.50 2.80 -59.61
C THR A 215 11.79 3.64 -60.74
N PRO A 216 12.00 4.98 -60.86
CA PRO A 216 11.01 5.99 -60.40
C PRO A 216 10.63 7.07 -61.45
N THR A 217 9.77 8.06 -61.10
CA THR A 217 9.72 9.42 -61.73
C THR A 217 8.98 10.43 -60.82
N GLU A 218 9.44 11.69 -60.81
CA GLU A 218 8.88 12.85 -60.09
C GLU A 218 7.72 13.54 -60.84
N GLU A 219 6.77 14.22 -60.16
CA GLU A 219 6.40 15.62 -60.51
C GLU A 219 5.57 16.38 -59.45
N VAL A 220 6.15 17.50 -58.97
CA VAL A 220 5.59 18.84 -58.70
C VAL A 220 4.10 19.04 -58.33
N ALA A 221 3.89 19.80 -57.24
CA ALA A 221 2.71 20.66 -57.05
C ALA A 221 3.12 22.06 -56.51
N THR A 222 2.45 23.12 -56.96
CA THR A 222 2.81 24.54 -56.71
C THR A 222 1.81 25.24 -55.77
N ALA A 223 2.30 26.14 -54.90
CA ALA A 223 1.57 26.83 -53.81
C ALA A 223 0.58 27.94 -54.26
N VAL A 224 -0.30 28.51 -53.39
CA VAL A 224 -0.14 29.71 -52.50
C VAL A 224 -1.60 30.17 -52.11
N PRO A 225 -2.00 30.88 -50.99
CA PRO A 225 -1.27 31.49 -49.84
C PRO A 225 -1.82 31.26 -48.38
N THR A 226 -0.95 31.51 -47.38
CA THR A 226 -1.08 32.31 -46.12
C THR A 226 -2.30 32.23 -45.16
N ALA A 227 -1.99 31.84 -43.91
CA ALA A 227 -2.32 32.59 -42.69
C ALA A 227 -1.03 32.76 -41.85
N THR A 228 -0.93 33.82 -41.03
CA THR A 228 0.32 34.24 -40.36
C THR A 228 0.34 33.82 -38.89
N ASP A 229 1.40 33.14 -38.45
CA ASP A 229 1.87 33.16 -37.06
C ASP A 229 3.40 33.23 -37.03
N VAL A 230 3.95 33.95 -36.04
CA VAL A 230 5.38 34.23 -35.89
C VAL A 230 5.90 33.56 -34.62
N PRO A 231 6.90 32.66 -34.69
CA PRO A 231 7.55 32.14 -33.50
C PRO A 231 8.37 33.25 -32.83
N VAL A 232 8.10 33.54 -31.56
CA VAL A 232 8.95 34.42 -30.74
C VAL A 232 10.07 33.58 -30.16
N GLU A 233 11.27 33.74 -30.71
CA GLU A 233 12.50 33.12 -30.21
C GLU A 233 12.81 33.67 -28.80
N ALA A 234 12.87 32.78 -27.80
CA ALA A 234 13.10 33.18 -26.41
C ALA A 234 14.56 33.61 -26.22
N THR A 235 14.78 34.79 -25.64
CA THR A 235 16.14 35.33 -25.46
C THR A 235 16.95 34.55 -24.39
N PRO A 236 18.29 34.45 -24.54
CA PRO A 236 19.14 33.63 -23.66
C PRO A 236 19.00 33.93 -22.16
N ASP A 237 18.79 35.20 -21.78
CA ASP A 237 18.61 35.61 -20.38
C ASP A 237 17.42 34.92 -19.69
N VAL A 238 16.34 34.60 -20.42
CA VAL A 238 15.16 33.96 -19.85
C VAL A 238 15.41 32.47 -19.59
N VAL A 239 16.25 31.82 -20.38
CA VAL A 239 16.67 30.43 -20.17
C VAL A 239 17.63 30.35 -18.97
N ALA A 240 18.64 31.23 -18.93
CA ALA A 240 19.58 31.31 -17.80
C ALA A 240 18.88 31.62 -16.46
N THR A 241 17.83 32.45 -16.47
CA THR A 241 17.02 32.76 -15.28
C THR A 241 16.19 31.56 -14.81
N ARG A 242 15.71 30.69 -15.71
CA ARG A 242 15.02 29.44 -15.31
C ARG A 242 16.00 28.41 -14.75
N GLN A 243 17.13 28.19 -15.42
CA GLN A 243 18.14 27.23 -14.97
C GLN A 243 18.73 27.59 -13.60
N SER A 244 18.98 28.88 -13.35
CA SER A 244 19.42 29.34 -12.02
C SER A 244 18.33 29.23 -10.94
N ALA A 245 17.06 29.48 -11.27
CA ALA A 245 15.95 29.27 -10.34
C ALA A 245 15.72 27.78 -10.03
N GLN A 246 15.93 26.89 -11.00
CA GLN A 246 15.84 25.44 -10.84
C GLN A 246 17.00 24.90 -9.97
N ALA A 247 18.25 25.22 -10.30
CA ALA A 247 19.41 24.84 -9.50
C ALA A 247 19.34 25.39 -8.05
N THR A 248 18.70 26.55 -7.84
CA THR A 248 18.44 27.08 -6.49
C THR A 248 17.37 26.29 -5.74
N ARG A 249 16.37 25.71 -6.43
CA ARG A 249 15.37 24.82 -5.81
C ARG A 249 15.97 23.47 -5.46
N GLU A 250 16.69 22.85 -6.38
CA GLU A 250 17.38 21.57 -6.18
C GLU A 250 18.37 21.66 -5.01
N ALA A 251 19.16 22.73 -4.94
CA ALA A 251 20.08 22.96 -3.82
C ALA A 251 19.36 23.24 -2.47
N VAL A 252 18.16 23.83 -2.49
CA VAL A 252 17.36 24.05 -1.26
C VAL A 252 16.68 22.77 -0.80
N VAL A 253 16.21 21.91 -1.72
CA VAL A 253 15.65 20.59 -1.41
C VAL A 253 16.72 19.70 -0.78
N SER A 254 17.87 19.51 -1.46
CA SER A 254 18.98 18.70 -0.94
C SER A 254 19.55 19.21 0.39
N ALA A 255 19.62 20.53 0.58
CA ALA A 255 20.02 21.12 1.87
C ALA A 255 18.96 20.94 2.97
N THR A 256 17.69 20.80 2.62
CA THR A 256 16.59 20.53 3.57
C THR A 256 16.57 19.07 3.98
N GLU A 257 16.68 18.14 3.03
CA GLU A 257 16.84 16.69 3.29
C GLU A 257 18.04 16.42 4.21
N THR A 258 19.20 17.00 3.86
CA THR A 258 20.43 16.90 4.68
C THR A 258 20.23 17.52 6.08
N ALA A 259 19.46 18.60 6.22
CA ALA A 259 19.19 19.24 7.51
C ALA A 259 18.18 18.46 8.38
N VAL A 260 17.24 17.73 7.78
CA VAL A 260 16.31 16.83 8.48
C VAL A 260 17.07 15.61 9.00
N ALA A 261 17.89 14.97 8.17
CA ALA A 261 18.66 13.77 8.51
C ALA A 261 19.69 13.95 9.65
N ILE A 262 20.13 15.19 9.94
CA ILE A 262 21.12 15.48 10.99
C ILE A 262 20.46 15.74 12.36
N ASN A 263 19.16 16.10 12.41
CA ASN A 263 18.50 16.51 13.65
C ASN A 263 17.52 15.47 14.22
N ASN A 264 16.97 14.59 13.39
CA ASN A 264 16.29 13.38 13.84
C ASN A 264 17.21 12.18 13.54
N PRO A 265 17.67 11.40 14.55
CA PRO A 265 18.09 10.03 14.23
C PRO A 265 16.88 9.34 13.59
N PRO A 266 17.06 8.43 12.60
CA PRO A 266 15.94 7.67 12.08
C PRO A 266 15.27 6.95 13.24
N THR A 267 14.04 7.36 13.55
CA THR A 267 13.12 6.53 14.32
C THR A 267 13.07 5.19 13.59
N PRO A 268 13.23 4.05 14.28
CA PRO A 268 13.00 2.77 13.64
C PRO A 268 11.62 2.82 12.98
N ARG A 269 11.55 2.60 11.65
CA ARG A 269 10.25 2.34 11.01
C ARG A 269 9.63 1.18 11.82
N PRO A 270 8.35 1.26 12.23
CA PRO A 270 7.68 0.09 12.76
C PRO A 270 7.70 -0.96 11.66
N THR A 271 8.54 -1.98 11.82
CA THR A 271 8.59 -3.10 10.89
C THR A 271 7.30 -3.88 11.03
N SER A 272 6.69 -4.23 9.91
CA SER A 272 5.84 -5.41 9.88
C SER A 272 6.68 -6.60 10.39
N ASP A 273 6.16 -7.34 11.37
CA ASP A 273 6.91 -8.38 12.09
C ASP A 273 7.12 -9.68 11.24
N VAL A 274 7.15 -9.56 9.91
CA VAL A 274 7.37 -10.68 8.98
C VAL A 274 8.86 -11.04 8.97
N GLY A 275 9.24 -12.02 9.77
CA GLY A 275 10.60 -12.54 9.79
C GLY A 275 10.96 -13.25 8.47
N ALA A 276 12.11 -12.89 7.89
CA ALA A 276 12.67 -13.59 6.74
C ALA A 276 12.88 -15.08 7.07
N ILE A 277 12.41 -15.95 6.17
CA ILE A 277 12.61 -17.42 6.26
C ILE A 277 13.98 -17.83 5.70
N TYR A 278 14.59 -16.95 4.91
CA TYR A 278 15.96 -17.05 4.39
C TYR A 278 16.52 -15.63 4.27
N GLY A 279 17.79 -15.43 4.62
CA GLY A 279 18.43 -14.11 4.59
C GLY A 279 18.50 -13.39 5.95
N PRO A 280 19.05 -12.16 5.98
CA PRO A 280 19.71 -11.50 4.85
C PRO A 280 21.05 -12.16 4.53
N PHE A 281 21.26 -12.49 3.25
CA PHE A 281 22.53 -13.06 2.78
C PHE A 281 23.20 -12.17 1.72
N THR A 282 24.52 -12.05 1.85
CA THR A 282 25.41 -11.39 0.89
C THR A 282 26.32 -12.44 0.26
N GLY A 283 26.51 -12.36 -1.05
CA GLY A 283 27.36 -13.29 -1.79
C GLY A 283 27.75 -12.77 -3.16
N SER A 284 28.23 -13.68 -4.00
CA SER A 284 28.78 -13.36 -5.32
C SER A 284 28.62 -14.52 -6.27
N MET A 285 28.23 -14.23 -7.51
CA MET A 285 28.20 -15.15 -8.63
C MET A 285 29.37 -14.78 -9.57
N VAL A 286 30.28 -15.73 -9.81
CA VAL A 286 31.52 -15.50 -10.57
C VAL A 286 31.29 -15.92 -12.00
N HIS A 287 31.55 -15.03 -12.97
CA HIS A 287 31.32 -15.31 -14.39
C HIS A 287 32.37 -16.27 -14.95
N ASP A 288 31.98 -17.45 -15.43
CA ASP A 288 32.86 -18.50 -15.96
C ASP A 288 32.45 -18.90 -17.41
N ASP A 289 33.43 -19.32 -18.25
CA ASP A 289 33.21 -19.65 -19.68
C ASP A 289 32.73 -21.10 -19.85
N ASP A 290 31.56 -21.46 -19.30
CA ASP A 290 31.08 -22.86 -19.27
C ASP A 290 29.68 -23.14 -19.82
N GLU A 291 28.98 -22.10 -20.31
CA GLU A 291 27.62 -22.13 -20.89
C GLU A 291 26.48 -22.38 -19.86
N PHE A 292 26.73 -22.31 -18.55
CA PHE A 292 25.70 -22.39 -17.51
C PHE A 292 25.30 -21.03 -16.93
N ILE A 293 24.14 -20.98 -16.25
CA ILE A 293 23.70 -19.80 -15.50
C ILE A 293 24.32 -19.89 -14.10
N GLU A 294 25.08 -18.87 -13.74
CA GLU A 294 25.65 -18.73 -12.41
C GLU A 294 24.53 -18.42 -11.40
N THR A 295 24.42 -19.21 -10.34
CA THR A 295 23.23 -19.23 -9.48
C THR A 295 23.52 -19.23 -7.97
N ALA A 296 22.68 -18.52 -7.22
CA ALA A 296 22.66 -18.53 -5.76
C ALA A 296 21.29 -19.01 -5.24
N TYR A 297 21.22 -20.29 -4.91
CA TYR A 297 20.01 -20.95 -4.41
C TYR A 297 19.62 -20.54 -2.99
N ALA A 298 18.31 -20.41 -2.75
CA ALA A 298 17.69 -20.31 -1.44
C ALA A 298 17.05 -21.64 -1.00
N ASP A 299 17.02 -21.87 0.31
CA ASP A 299 16.32 -22.96 1.00
C ASP A 299 15.74 -22.33 2.29
N PRO A 300 14.41 -22.22 2.45
CA PRO A 300 13.35 -23.02 1.84
C PRO A 300 12.80 -22.53 0.49
N THR A 301 11.87 -23.31 -0.06
CA THR A 301 11.29 -23.18 -1.41
C THR A 301 9.75 -22.98 -1.38
N PRO A 302 9.23 -21.90 -0.77
CA PRO A 302 7.80 -21.61 -0.69
C PRO A 302 7.16 -21.45 -2.09
N ALA A 303 5.85 -21.71 -2.17
CA ALA A 303 5.06 -21.44 -3.38
C ALA A 303 4.80 -19.94 -3.55
N ASP A 304 4.46 -19.29 -2.45
CA ASP A 304 4.12 -17.88 -2.37
C ASP A 304 5.14 -17.19 -1.45
N PHE A 305 5.71 -16.08 -1.91
CA PHE A 305 6.83 -15.43 -1.23
C PHE A 305 6.95 -13.93 -1.56
N VAL A 306 7.67 -13.21 -0.70
CA VAL A 306 8.37 -11.98 -1.10
C VAL A 306 9.86 -12.30 -1.19
N MET A 307 10.49 -11.89 -2.28
CA MET A 307 11.93 -11.94 -2.51
C MET A 307 12.44 -10.50 -2.62
N GLN A 308 13.49 -10.17 -1.89
CA GLN A 308 14.17 -8.86 -1.94
C GLN A 308 15.68 -9.08 -2.03
N VAL A 309 16.37 -8.30 -2.88
CA VAL A 309 17.84 -8.33 -3.00
C VAL A 309 18.38 -7.03 -3.61
N GLU A 310 19.57 -6.59 -3.20
CA GLU A 310 20.37 -5.65 -3.99
C GLU A 310 21.33 -6.42 -4.93
N MET A 311 21.15 -6.30 -6.24
CA MET A 311 22.07 -6.84 -7.24
C MET A 311 23.11 -5.77 -7.60
N VAL A 312 24.40 -6.10 -7.46
CA VAL A 312 25.51 -5.18 -7.74
C VAL A 312 26.04 -5.39 -9.15
N ASN A 313 26.13 -4.31 -9.91
CA ASN A 313 26.55 -4.33 -11.30
C ASN A 313 28.04 -4.75 -11.41
N PRO A 314 28.38 -5.82 -12.14
CA PRO A 314 29.75 -6.31 -12.25
C PRO A 314 30.66 -5.30 -12.95
N TYR A 315 30.14 -4.60 -13.97
CA TYR A 315 30.87 -3.62 -14.77
C TYR A 315 29.91 -2.63 -15.45
N GLY A 316 30.46 -1.51 -15.94
CA GLY A 316 29.68 -0.48 -16.64
C GLY A 316 29.49 -0.73 -18.14
N PRO A 317 28.60 0.05 -18.81
CA PRO A 317 28.23 -0.13 -20.23
C PRO A 317 29.37 0.13 -21.23
N ALA A 318 30.52 0.62 -20.76
CA ALA A 318 31.74 0.74 -21.58
C ALA A 318 32.54 -0.57 -21.67
N THR A 319 32.27 -1.53 -20.78
CA THR A 319 32.95 -2.83 -20.68
C THR A 319 32.15 -3.93 -21.36
N GLY A 320 30.83 -4.00 -21.11
CA GLY A 320 29.91 -4.95 -21.72
C GLY A 320 28.47 -4.75 -21.25
N SER A 321 27.58 -5.65 -21.67
CA SER A 321 26.24 -5.81 -21.12
C SER A 321 26.25 -6.83 -19.97
N TRP A 322 25.28 -6.74 -19.05
CA TRP A 322 25.08 -7.72 -17.99
C TRP A 322 23.59 -8.03 -17.80
N ASP A 323 23.29 -9.15 -17.14
CA ASP A 323 21.95 -9.47 -16.66
C ASP A 323 21.96 -10.07 -15.25
N PHE A 324 20.82 -9.97 -14.59
CA PHE A 324 20.52 -10.69 -13.37
C PHE A 324 19.04 -11.08 -13.36
N GLY A 325 18.65 -11.97 -12.45
CA GLY A 325 17.26 -12.42 -12.40
C GLY A 325 16.96 -13.41 -11.29
N LEU A 326 15.71 -13.83 -11.25
CA LEU A 326 15.16 -14.82 -10.34
C LEU A 326 14.73 -16.06 -11.11
N ILE A 327 15.29 -17.22 -10.75
CA ILE A 327 14.74 -18.54 -11.07
C ILE A 327 13.82 -18.91 -9.90
N PHE A 328 12.58 -19.30 -10.17
CA PHE A 328 11.62 -19.65 -9.12
C PHE A 328 10.60 -20.67 -9.60
N ARG A 329 9.98 -21.38 -8.64
CA ARG A 329 9.04 -22.49 -8.91
C ARG A 329 9.67 -23.54 -9.87
N GLN A 330 10.98 -23.77 -9.71
CA GLN A 330 11.76 -24.77 -10.44
C GLN A 330 11.48 -26.17 -9.90
N ASN A 331 11.06 -27.08 -10.78
CA ASN A 331 10.83 -28.50 -10.45
C ASN A 331 12.04 -29.39 -10.77
N ASP A 332 12.71 -29.10 -11.89
CA ASP A 332 13.92 -29.76 -12.40
C ASP A 332 14.69 -28.72 -13.24
N VAL A 333 15.90 -29.05 -13.70
CA VAL A 333 16.73 -28.17 -14.52
C VAL A 333 16.00 -27.80 -15.82
N ASP A 334 15.96 -26.49 -16.13
CA ASP A 334 15.21 -25.92 -17.27
C ASP A 334 13.68 -26.15 -17.18
N GLU A 335 13.13 -26.49 -16.00
CA GLU A 335 11.69 -26.59 -15.75
C GLU A 335 11.29 -25.60 -14.65
N GLU A 336 11.23 -24.31 -14.98
CA GLU A 336 11.19 -23.18 -14.02
C GLU A 336 10.59 -21.89 -14.61
N LEU A 337 10.18 -20.95 -13.75
CA LEU A 337 9.99 -19.55 -14.14
C LEU A 337 11.32 -18.80 -14.04
N ARG A 338 11.60 -17.93 -15.01
CA ARG A 338 12.72 -16.98 -15.00
C ARG A 338 12.19 -15.56 -15.17
N LEU A 339 12.47 -14.68 -14.21
CA LEU A 339 12.30 -13.23 -14.36
C LEU A 339 13.69 -12.60 -14.48
N VAL A 340 14.02 -12.02 -15.63
CA VAL A 340 15.37 -11.53 -15.96
C VAL A 340 15.33 -10.04 -16.28
N VAL A 341 16.31 -9.29 -15.78
CA VAL A 341 16.55 -7.87 -16.03
C VAL A 341 17.93 -7.70 -16.66
N ARG A 342 18.02 -6.89 -17.72
CA ARG A 342 19.26 -6.62 -18.46
C ARG A 342 19.74 -5.19 -18.27
N SER A 343 21.05 -4.98 -18.48
CA SER A 343 21.72 -3.68 -18.40
C SER A 343 21.25 -2.64 -19.41
N ASP A 344 20.48 -3.02 -20.43
CA ASP A 344 19.85 -2.12 -21.41
C ASP A 344 18.39 -1.78 -21.06
N GLY A 345 17.88 -2.26 -19.93
CA GLY A 345 16.53 -2.00 -19.45
C GLY A 345 15.48 -2.99 -19.93
N GLU A 346 15.82 -3.91 -20.83
CA GLU A 346 14.91 -4.99 -21.23
C GLU A 346 14.72 -5.98 -20.06
N TRP A 347 13.47 -6.36 -19.79
CA TRP A 347 13.12 -7.42 -18.85
C TRP A 347 12.15 -8.43 -19.49
N ASN A 348 12.12 -9.66 -18.97
CA ASN A 348 11.14 -10.67 -19.37
C ASN A 348 10.84 -11.68 -18.27
N LEU A 349 9.62 -12.23 -18.33
CA LEU A 349 9.18 -13.42 -17.62
C LEU A 349 9.05 -14.57 -18.62
N ASN A 350 9.72 -15.68 -18.33
CA ASN A 350 9.79 -16.87 -19.18
C ASN A 350 9.42 -18.13 -18.39
N ASP A 351 8.43 -18.89 -18.85
CA ASP A 351 8.15 -20.24 -18.36
C ASP A 351 8.95 -21.24 -19.19
N ARG A 352 10.09 -21.66 -18.65
CA ARG A 352 11.00 -22.53 -19.37
C ARG A 352 10.62 -23.99 -19.18
N ALA A 353 10.71 -24.73 -20.27
CA ALA A 353 10.69 -26.19 -20.28
C ALA A 353 11.99 -26.72 -20.88
N PRO A 354 12.40 -27.98 -20.61
CA PRO A 354 13.65 -28.53 -21.12
C PRO A 354 13.81 -28.40 -22.65
N GLY A 355 14.71 -27.51 -23.08
CA GLY A 355 14.97 -27.20 -24.49
C GLY A 355 13.98 -26.27 -25.19
N SER A 356 13.11 -25.56 -24.46
CA SER A 356 12.18 -24.55 -25.01
C SER A 356 11.94 -23.40 -24.05
N ASP A 357 12.03 -22.17 -24.57
CA ASP A 357 11.56 -20.97 -23.89
C ASP A 357 10.09 -20.67 -24.25
N ASN A 358 9.35 -20.10 -23.31
CA ASN A 358 8.00 -19.57 -23.48
C ASN A 358 7.90 -18.26 -22.70
N PHE A 359 8.33 -17.17 -23.35
CA PHE A 359 8.21 -15.81 -22.82
C PHE A 359 6.72 -15.46 -22.65
N LEU A 360 6.31 -15.30 -21.40
CA LEU A 360 4.93 -14.95 -21.02
C LEU A 360 4.71 -13.45 -21.15
N GLN A 361 5.68 -12.66 -20.70
CA GLN A 361 5.64 -11.19 -20.67
C GLN A 361 7.06 -10.64 -20.85
N ASP A 362 7.14 -9.45 -21.43
CA ASP A 362 8.37 -8.67 -21.58
C ASP A 362 8.09 -7.17 -21.52
N GLY A 363 9.14 -6.38 -21.32
CA GLY A 363 9.03 -4.92 -21.29
C GLY A 363 10.38 -4.23 -21.19
N VAL A 364 10.34 -2.90 -21.07
CA VAL A 364 11.54 -2.04 -20.99
C VAL A 364 11.36 -1.00 -19.89
N VAL A 365 12.40 -0.79 -19.09
CA VAL A 365 12.53 0.28 -18.08
C VAL A 365 13.74 1.16 -18.39
N ASP A 366 13.68 2.46 -18.08
CA ASP A 366 14.76 3.43 -18.37
C ASP A 366 15.55 3.90 -17.14
N PHE A 367 15.25 3.32 -15.96
CA PHE A 367 15.77 3.71 -14.64
C PHE A 367 16.69 2.67 -13.97
N VAL A 368 17.21 1.71 -14.74
CA VAL A 368 18.28 0.79 -14.29
C VAL A 368 19.57 1.58 -14.06
N ASP A 369 20.17 1.49 -12.87
CA ASP A 369 21.53 2.00 -12.70
C ASP A 369 22.49 1.05 -13.41
N THR A 370 23.29 1.57 -14.33
CA THR A 370 24.24 0.81 -15.16
C THR A 370 25.70 1.05 -14.77
N ASN A 371 25.99 1.88 -13.77
CA ASN A 371 27.36 2.16 -13.36
C ASN A 371 28.01 0.94 -12.68
N GLU A 372 29.31 0.75 -12.90
CA GLU A 372 30.13 -0.28 -12.25
C GLU A 372 30.08 -0.13 -10.72
N GLY A 373 29.72 -1.21 -10.02
CA GLY A 373 29.63 -1.22 -8.55
C GLY A 373 28.43 -0.47 -7.94
N SER A 374 27.56 0.15 -8.75
CA SER A 374 26.21 0.53 -8.31
C SER A 374 25.37 -0.73 -8.06
N SER A 375 24.28 -0.60 -7.29
CA SER A 375 23.29 -1.66 -7.10
C SER A 375 21.92 -1.27 -7.67
N ASN A 376 21.17 -2.30 -8.05
CA ASN A 376 19.74 -2.22 -8.34
C ASN A 376 18.98 -3.06 -7.30
N PHE A 377 17.94 -2.50 -6.68
CA PHE A 377 17.09 -3.22 -5.74
C PHE A 377 16.02 -3.98 -6.52
N PHE A 378 16.00 -5.30 -6.38
CA PHE A 378 15.14 -6.21 -7.13
C PHE A 378 14.20 -6.92 -6.16
N GLU A 379 12.89 -6.74 -6.37
CA GLU A 379 11.86 -7.26 -5.48
C GLU A 379 10.74 -7.94 -6.28
N VAL A 380 10.30 -9.10 -5.79
CA VAL A 380 9.22 -9.90 -6.37
C VAL A 380 8.31 -10.39 -5.25
N ILE A 381 7.05 -9.99 -5.31
CA ILE A 381 5.97 -10.63 -4.54
C ILE A 381 5.32 -11.66 -5.47
N ALA A 382 5.19 -12.93 -5.05
CA ALA A 382 4.55 -14.00 -5.81
C ALA A 382 3.50 -14.68 -4.93
N ILE A 383 2.24 -14.71 -5.38
CA ILE A 383 1.08 -15.23 -4.64
C ILE A 383 0.15 -15.95 -5.63
N GLY A 384 -0.02 -17.27 -5.47
CA GLY A 384 -0.87 -18.08 -6.33
C GLY A 384 -0.46 -17.94 -7.81
N GLY A 385 -1.42 -17.56 -8.65
CA GLY A 385 -1.21 -17.31 -10.08
C GLY A 385 -0.68 -15.93 -10.44
N GLN A 386 -0.37 -15.07 -9.47
CA GLN A 386 -0.02 -13.66 -9.71
C GLN A 386 1.31 -13.30 -9.05
N GLY A 387 2.05 -12.37 -9.64
CA GLY A 387 3.16 -11.71 -8.98
C GLY A 387 3.21 -10.22 -9.26
N TYR A 388 4.08 -9.52 -8.55
CA TYR A 388 4.34 -8.09 -8.68
C TYR A 388 5.85 -7.88 -8.69
N PHE A 389 6.35 -7.33 -9.79
CA PHE A 389 7.76 -7.04 -10.01
C PHE A 389 8.03 -5.57 -9.70
N PHE A 390 8.95 -5.33 -8.78
CA PHE A 390 9.49 -4.02 -8.46
C PHE A 390 11.00 -3.98 -8.75
N LEU A 391 11.46 -2.85 -9.26
CA LEU A 391 12.86 -2.56 -9.49
C LEU A 391 13.16 -1.13 -9.03
N ASN A 392 14.22 -0.95 -8.23
CA ASN A 392 14.63 0.34 -7.68
C ASN A 392 13.47 1.12 -7.03
N ASP A 393 12.69 0.43 -6.19
CA ASP A 393 11.49 0.95 -5.52
C ASP A 393 10.31 1.37 -6.44
N GLN A 394 10.39 1.09 -7.74
CA GLN A 394 9.33 1.37 -8.72
C GLN A 394 8.61 0.08 -9.12
N PHE A 395 7.28 0.14 -9.22
CA PHE A 395 6.48 -0.95 -9.79
C PHE A 395 6.74 -1.04 -11.29
N VAL A 396 7.03 -2.25 -11.77
CA VAL A 396 7.35 -2.52 -13.18
C VAL A 396 6.20 -3.25 -13.87
N ALA A 397 5.72 -4.34 -13.27
CA ALA A 397 4.69 -5.18 -13.89
C ALA A 397 3.95 -6.07 -12.88
N GLN A 398 2.69 -6.35 -13.19
CA GLN A 398 1.93 -7.48 -12.65
C GLN A 398 2.24 -8.71 -13.51
N LEU A 399 2.76 -9.75 -12.87
CA LEU A 399 3.29 -10.96 -13.50
C LEU A 399 2.25 -12.06 -13.57
N ASP A 400 1.95 -12.60 -14.75
CA ASP A 400 1.15 -13.82 -14.89
C ASP A 400 2.00 -15.05 -14.51
N LEU A 401 1.74 -15.61 -13.34
CA LEU A 401 2.39 -16.81 -12.82
C LEU A 401 1.45 -18.03 -12.89
N SER A 402 0.31 -17.93 -13.59
CA SER A 402 -0.77 -18.93 -13.57
C SER A 402 -0.35 -20.29 -14.13
N SER A 403 0.68 -20.34 -14.98
CA SER A 403 1.22 -21.58 -15.53
C SER A 403 1.87 -22.48 -14.46
N ARG A 404 2.38 -21.90 -13.37
CA ARG A 404 3.09 -22.58 -12.28
C ARG A 404 2.79 -21.95 -10.93
N THR A 405 1.89 -22.56 -10.17
CA THR A 405 1.50 -22.09 -8.83
C THR A 405 2.08 -22.90 -7.67
N SER A 406 2.78 -24.01 -7.96
CA SER A 406 3.44 -24.84 -6.93
C SER A 406 4.82 -24.29 -6.56
N GLY A 407 5.23 -24.48 -5.31
CA GLY A 407 6.59 -24.20 -4.86
C GLY A 407 7.61 -25.12 -5.52
N GLY A 408 8.84 -24.63 -5.62
CA GLY A 408 9.99 -25.27 -6.26
C GLY A 408 11.23 -24.44 -5.97
N ASN A 409 12.41 -24.86 -6.41
CA ASN A 409 13.65 -24.16 -6.05
C ASN A 409 13.60 -22.68 -6.47
N ILE A 410 14.21 -21.85 -5.64
CA ILE A 410 14.36 -20.41 -5.85
C ILE A 410 15.86 -20.11 -5.87
N ALA A 411 16.32 -19.35 -6.86
CA ALA A 411 17.70 -18.92 -6.97
C ALA A 411 17.80 -17.55 -7.64
N LEU A 412 18.73 -16.72 -7.18
CA LEU A 412 19.23 -15.62 -8.00
C LEU A 412 20.07 -16.20 -9.14
N GLY A 413 20.12 -15.52 -10.28
CA GLY A 413 20.99 -15.87 -11.39
C GLY A 413 21.65 -14.66 -12.07
N THR A 414 22.70 -14.93 -12.83
CA THR A 414 23.35 -14.03 -13.80
C THR A 414 23.92 -14.89 -14.95
N GLY A 415 24.13 -14.31 -16.14
CA GLY A 415 24.53 -15.08 -17.32
C GLY A 415 23.34 -15.76 -18.02
N PHE A 416 22.11 -15.25 -17.83
CA PHE A 416 20.92 -15.77 -18.53
C PHE A 416 21.04 -15.67 -20.05
N TYR A 417 21.78 -14.67 -20.53
CA TYR A 417 22.22 -14.57 -21.92
C TYR A 417 23.75 -14.55 -21.97
N GLY A 418 24.39 -15.55 -22.57
CA GLY A 418 25.87 -15.63 -22.62
C GLY A 418 26.61 -14.48 -23.36
N SER A 419 25.90 -13.50 -23.91
CA SER A 419 26.48 -12.22 -24.38
C SER A 419 26.63 -11.17 -23.28
N ASN A 420 26.01 -11.42 -22.12
CA ASN A 420 25.90 -10.54 -20.97
C ASN A 420 26.78 -11.03 -19.79
N GLU A 421 27.70 -11.93 -20.08
CA GLU A 421 28.61 -12.53 -19.11
C GLU A 421 30.06 -12.28 -19.58
N LEU A 422 30.91 -11.81 -18.67
CA LEU A 422 32.32 -11.55 -18.96
C LEU A 422 33.21 -12.34 -18.01
N VAL A 423 33.82 -13.39 -18.56
CA VAL A 423 34.67 -14.36 -17.85
C VAL A 423 35.67 -13.70 -16.89
N GLY A 424 35.54 -14.02 -15.60
CA GLY A 424 36.37 -13.51 -14.51
C GLY A 424 35.86 -12.23 -13.83
N GLU A 425 34.79 -11.63 -14.32
CA GLU A 425 34.01 -10.61 -13.60
C GLU A 425 33.08 -11.28 -12.58
N VAL A 426 32.44 -10.48 -11.71
CA VAL A 426 31.65 -10.99 -10.58
C VAL A 426 30.42 -10.12 -10.33
N THR A 427 29.23 -10.73 -10.37
CA THR A 427 27.99 -10.09 -9.91
C THR A 427 27.84 -10.36 -8.41
N GLU A 428 28.08 -9.35 -7.57
CA GLU A 428 27.78 -9.43 -6.14
C GLU A 428 26.28 -9.24 -5.88
N TYR A 429 25.77 -9.82 -4.80
CA TYR A 429 24.41 -9.57 -4.31
C TYR A 429 24.44 -9.33 -2.80
N LYS A 430 23.58 -8.44 -2.30
CA LYS A 430 23.47 -8.11 -0.87
C LYS A 430 22.03 -8.23 -0.41
N ASP A 431 21.87 -8.54 0.88
CA ASP A 431 20.58 -8.58 1.55
C ASP A 431 19.53 -9.38 0.77
N PHE A 432 19.95 -10.53 0.21
CA PHE A 432 19.05 -11.50 -0.37
C PHE A 432 18.20 -12.10 0.76
N ASN A 433 16.94 -11.71 0.78
CA ASN A 433 15.92 -12.14 1.72
C ASN A 433 14.79 -12.86 0.98
N LEU A 434 14.22 -13.85 1.65
CA LEU A 434 12.97 -14.50 1.27
C LEU A 434 12.04 -14.50 2.48
N TYR A 435 10.78 -14.18 2.25
CA TYR A 435 9.72 -14.17 3.25
C TYR A 435 8.61 -15.10 2.76
N SER A 436 8.08 -15.95 3.64
CA SER A 436 6.85 -16.70 3.33
C SER A 436 5.68 -15.74 3.46
N VAL A 437 4.78 -15.71 2.48
CA VAL A 437 3.53 -14.96 2.60
C VAL A 437 2.40 -15.92 2.92
N GLU A 438 1.76 -15.70 4.08
CA GLU A 438 0.57 -16.41 4.51
C GLU A 438 -0.46 -15.35 4.97
N PRO A 439 -1.75 -15.48 4.62
CA PRO A 439 -2.77 -14.58 5.14
C PRO A 439 -2.83 -14.58 6.67
N VAL A 440 -2.80 -13.39 7.26
CA VAL A 440 -3.10 -13.18 8.70
C VAL A 440 -4.61 -13.06 8.94
N TYR A 441 -5.35 -12.68 7.90
CA TYR A 441 -6.80 -12.64 7.87
C TYR A 441 -7.31 -13.16 6.51
N GLY A 442 -8.43 -13.86 6.54
CA GLY A 442 -9.11 -14.35 5.33
C GLY A 442 -8.53 -15.62 4.70
N PRO A 443 -9.05 -16.03 3.53
CA PRO A 443 -10.19 -15.41 2.83
C PRO A 443 -11.49 -15.52 3.64
N ASN A 444 -12.23 -14.42 3.73
CA ASN A 444 -13.50 -14.33 4.44
C ASN A 444 -14.58 -13.67 3.55
N ASP A 445 -15.80 -14.22 3.63
CA ASP A 445 -16.99 -13.73 2.92
C ASP A 445 -17.99 -13.11 3.90
N GLY A 446 -18.77 -12.13 3.45
CA GLY A 446 -19.80 -11.50 4.26
C GLY A 446 -20.64 -10.46 3.53
N GLU A 447 -21.42 -9.70 4.31
CA GLU A 447 -22.34 -8.67 3.81
C GLU A 447 -22.29 -7.45 4.72
N LEU A 448 -22.00 -6.29 4.14
CA LEU A 448 -22.07 -4.99 4.81
C LEU A 448 -23.49 -4.43 4.63
N VAL A 449 -24.34 -4.70 5.62
CA VAL A 449 -25.78 -4.36 5.57
C VAL A 449 -26.01 -2.85 5.59
N HIS A 450 -26.77 -2.36 4.62
CA HIS A 450 -27.10 -0.94 4.49
C HIS A 450 -28.14 -0.51 5.51
N VAL A 451 -27.78 0.51 6.31
CA VAL A 451 -28.62 1.07 7.38
C VAL A 451 -28.45 2.57 7.33
N ILE A 452 -29.53 3.31 7.09
CA ILE A 452 -29.46 4.77 6.93
C ILE A 452 -29.33 5.45 8.31
N ASP A 453 -28.13 5.42 8.85
CA ASP A 453 -27.75 5.93 10.17
C ASP A 453 -26.54 6.90 10.15
N ASP A 454 -26.14 7.34 8.95
CA ASP A 454 -25.01 8.23 8.68
C ASP A 454 -23.63 7.65 9.11
N LEU A 455 -23.49 6.32 9.14
CA LEU A 455 -22.25 5.61 9.48
C LEU A 455 -21.71 4.75 8.33
N ILE A 456 -20.40 4.82 8.11
CA ILE A 456 -19.67 3.88 7.24
C ILE A 456 -19.85 2.46 7.77
N LYS A 457 -20.16 1.51 6.87
CA LYS A 457 -20.24 0.08 7.20
C LYS A 457 -18.88 -0.55 6.94
N LEU A 458 -18.41 -1.39 7.85
CA LEU A 458 -17.06 -1.96 7.79
C LEU A 458 -16.99 -3.38 8.35
N GLU A 459 -16.11 -4.19 7.76
CA GLU A 459 -15.60 -5.45 8.31
C GLU A 459 -14.12 -5.25 8.67
N THR A 460 -13.75 -5.45 9.94
CA THR A 460 -12.38 -5.25 10.43
C THR A 460 -11.62 -6.57 10.39
N ALA A 461 -10.40 -6.57 9.85
CA ALA A 461 -9.57 -7.78 9.79
C ALA A 461 -8.96 -8.20 11.16
N GLU A 462 -9.01 -7.34 12.18
CA GLU A 462 -8.41 -7.53 13.52
C GLU A 462 -6.88 -7.77 13.47
N VAL A 463 -6.17 -6.98 12.64
CA VAL A 463 -4.72 -7.09 12.39
C VAL A 463 -4.04 -5.72 12.39
N ASP A 464 -2.95 -5.59 13.14
CA ASP A 464 -2.14 -4.37 13.24
C ASP A 464 -0.93 -4.48 12.30
N VAL A 465 -1.02 -3.90 11.10
CA VAL A 465 0.01 -4.03 10.04
C VAL A 465 0.39 -2.69 9.41
N LEU A 466 1.67 -2.52 9.06
CA LEU A 466 2.17 -1.37 8.29
C LEU A 466 2.21 -1.69 6.79
N ASN A 467 2.87 -2.80 6.45
CA ASN A 467 3.08 -3.27 5.10
C ASN A 467 2.22 -4.52 4.88
N PHE A 468 1.42 -4.52 3.83
CA PHE A 468 0.45 -5.58 3.56
C PHE A 468 0.01 -5.60 2.10
N LEU A 469 -0.48 -6.75 1.64
CA LEU A 469 -1.39 -6.86 0.51
C LEU A 469 -2.78 -7.16 1.08
N ALA A 470 -3.76 -6.33 0.71
CA ALA A 470 -5.17 -6.58 0.97
C ALA A 470 -5.89 -6.82 -0.36
N GLU A 471 -6.77 -7.81 -0.40
CA GLU A 471 -7.60 -8.15 -1.56
C GLU A 471 -9.02 -8.44 -1.09
N VAL A 472 -10.02 -7.99 -1.87
CA VAL A 472 -11.42 -8.31 -1.66
C VAL A 472 -12.20 -8.21 -2.96
N THR A 473 -13.11 -9.15 -3.20
CA THR A 473 -14.11 -9.05 -4.28
C THR A 473 -15.42 -8.54 -3.71
N PHE A 474 -15.75 -7.27 -3.99
CA PHE A 474 -17.06 -6.71 -3.64
C PHE A 474 -18.14 -7.20 -4.60
N VAL A 475 -19.33 -7.43 -4.07
CA VAL A 475 -20.55 -7.78 -4.80
C VAL A 475 -21.48 -6.57 -4.77
N ASN A 476 -21.80 -6.02 -5.94
CA ASN A 476 -22.60 -4.82 -6.07
C ASN A 476 -23.99 -5.01 -5.44
N PRO A 477 -24.40 -4.16 -4.47
CA PRO A 477 -25.69 -4.30 -3.77
C PRO A 477 -26.88 -4.15 -4.73
N PHE A 478 -26.74 -3.28 -5.72
CA PHE A 478 -27.70 -3.01 -6.78
C PHE A 478 -26.95 -2.47 -8.00
N ALA A 479 -27.63 -2.34 -9.14
CA ALA A 479 -27.01 -1.76 -10.33
C ALA A 479 -26.86 -0.25 -10.17
N ALA A 480 -25.77 0.34 -10.70
CA ALA A 480 -25.53 1.80 -10.68
C ALA A 480 -26.66 2.60 -11.36
N SER A 481 -27.47 1.95 -12.22
CA SER A 481 -28.67 2.55 -12.83
C SER A 481 -29.89 2.66 -11.90
N VAL A 482 -29.83 2.07 -10.70
CA VAL A 482 -30.88 2.15 -9.65
C VAL A 482 -30.56 3.28 -8.68
N ASN A 483 -29.34 3.26 -8.15
CA ASN A 483 -28.73 4.27 -7.28
C ASN A 483 -27.21 4.10 -7.35
N ASN A 484 -26.47 5.09 -6.88
CA ASN A 484 -25.02 5.01 -6.76
C ASN A 484 -24.63 4.15 -5.55
N TRP A 485 -23.44 3.56 -5.59
CA TRP A 485 -22.83 2.83 -4.48
C TRP A 485 -21.34 3.16 -4.38
N ASP A 486 -20.76 2.94 -3.20
CA ASP A 486 -19.32 3.02 -2.96
C ASP A 486 -18.84 1.84 -2.10
N TYR A 487 -17.58 1.47 -2.26
CA TYR A 487 -16.89 0.55 -1.36
C TYR A 487 -15.36 0.69 -1.48
N GLY A 488 -14.62 0.01 -0.62
CA GLY A 488 -13.15 0.00 -0.69
C GLY A 488 -12.50 -0.41 0.61
N PHE A 489 -11.39 0.24 0.95
CA PHE A 489 -10.61 -0.05 2.16
C PHE A 489 -10.53 1.15 3.10
N SER A 490 -10.48 0.87 4.40
CA SER A 490 -9.73 1.71 5.33
C SER A 490 -8.51 0.95 5.83
N PHE A 491 -7.38 1.65 6.00
CA PHE A 491 -6.14 1.01 6.39
C PHE A 491 -5.22 1.94 7.16
N ARG A 492 -4.26 1.34 7.90
CA ARG A 492 -3.47 2.00 8.95
C ARG A 492 -4.38 2.72 9.95
N THR A 493 -5.49 2.07 10.27
CA THR A 493 -6.48 2.57 11.22
C THR A 493 -5.93 2.46 12.63
N ASN A 494 -5.47 3.60 13.15
CA ASN A 494 -4.96 3.75 14.51
C ASN A 494 -5.78 4.80 15.26
N GLY A 495 -6.91 4.35 15.82
CA GLY A 495 -7.89 5.18 16.52
C GLY A 495 -8.61 6.16 15.58
N SER A 496 -8.01 7.34 15.40
CA SER A 496 -8.55 8.44 14.56
C SER A 496 -7.66 8.80 13.37
N TYR A 497 -6.53 8.10 13.22
CA TYR A 497 -5.66 8.16 12.04
C TYR A 497 -6.01 6.98 11.13
N LYS A 498 -6.14 7.21 9.83
CA LYS A 498 -6.43 6.18 8.82
C LYS A 498 -6.37 6.77 7.41
N TYR A 499 -6.12 5.91 6.43
CA TYR A 499 -6.50 6.18 5.05
C TYR A 499 -7.90 5.64 4.75
N TRP A 500 -8.56 6.25 3.76
CA TRP A 500 -9.71 5.71 3.05
C TRP A 500 -9.35 5.62 1.58
N LEU A 501 -9.50 4.44 0.99
CA LEU A 501 -9.38 4.23 -0.44
C LEU A 501 -10.73 3.72 -0.94
N VAL A 502 -11.44 4.55 -1.68
CA VAL A 502 -12.85 4.35 -2.03
C VAL A 502 -13.01 4.38 -3.54
N VAL A 503 -13.84 3.48 -4.08
CA VAL A 503 -14.30 3.52 -5.47
C VAL A 503 -15.80 3.77 -5.52
N GLU A 504 -16.22 4.51 -6.55
CA GLU A 504 -17.59 4.97 -6.75
C GLU A 504 -18.17 4.38 -8.03
N SER A 505 -19.43 3.99 -7.99
CA SER A 505 -20.19 3.43 -9.13
C SER A 505 -20.27 4.35 -10.37
N GLU A 506 -19.98 5.63 -10.16
CA GLU A 506 -19.91 6.70 -11.12
C GLU A 506 -18.68 6.60 -12.04
N GLY A 507 -17.69 5.78 -11.68
CA GLY A 507 -16.43 5.64 -12.40
C GLY A 507 -15.32 6.55 -11.86
N ASP A 508 -15.27 6.75 -10.54
CA ASP A 508 -14.26 7.55 -9.84
C ASP A 508 -13.65 6.76 -8.67
N TRP A 509 -12.44 7.13 -8.25
CA TRP A 509 -11.79 6.63 -7.04
C TRP A 509 -11.05 7.76 -6.31
N ALA A 510 -10.93 7.65 -4.98
CA ALA A 510 -10.21 8.60 -4.16
C ALA A 510 -9.45 7.92 -3.02
N LEU A 511 -8.24 8.43 -2.74
CA LEU A 511 -7.49 8.19 -1.52
C LEU A 511 -7.57 9.44 -0.63
N ALA A 512 -8.11 9.29 0.58
CA ALA A 512 -8.14 10.34 1.60
C ALA A 512 -7.37 9.95 2.86
N ASP A 513 -6.60 10.89 3.42
CA ASP A 513 -5.90 10.75 4.70
C ASP A 513 -6.66 11.49 5.80
N ARG A 514 -7.08 10.76 6.83
CA ARG A 514 -7.70 11.31 8.04
C ARG A 514 -6.66 11.41 9.15
N GLN A 515 -6.40 12.65 9.56
CA GLN A 515 -5.38 13.00 10.55
C GLN A 515 -6.02 13.39 11.89
N GLY A 516 -6.52 12.40 12.63
CA GLY A 516 -6.92 12.55 14.04
C GLY A 516 -8.34 13.06 14.30
N SER A 517 -9.08 13.51 13.29
CA SER A 517 -10.51 13.83 13.42
C SER A 517 -11.20 13.89 12.05
N ALA A 518 -12.53 13.70 12.00
CA ALA A 518 -13.29 13.81 10.75
C ALA A 518 -13.26 15.21 10.11
N ASP A 519 -12.99 16.28 10.89
CA ASP A 519 -12.79 17.65 10.36
C ASP A 519 -11.37 17.87 9.79
N ASN A 520 -10.48 16.87 9.87
CA ASN A 520 -9.09 16.93 9.42
C ASN A 520 -8.79 15.74 8.49
N GLU A 521 -9.42 15.78 7.32
CA GLU A 521 -9.32 14.80 6.26
C GLU A 521 -8.93 15.51 4.97
N THR A 522 -8.03 14.92 4.19
CA THR A 522 -7.49 15.52 2.95
C THR A 522 -7.39 14.46 1.87
N THR A 523 -7.95 14.73 0.68
CA THR A 523 -7.70 13.93 -0.51
C THR A 523 -6.20 13.98 -0.83
N VAL A 524 -5.56 12.81 -0.79
CA VAL A 524 -4.17 12.61 -1.18
C VAL A 524 -4.10 12.45 -2.70
N ASP A 525 -5.00 11.65 -3.26
CA ASP A 525 -5.07 11.33 -4.68
C ASP A 525 -6.50 10.99 -5.13
N GLU A 526 -6.79 11.16 -6.42
CA GLU A 526 -8.10 10.87 -7.03
C GLU A 526 -7.98 10.61 -8.54
N GLY A 527 -8.83 9.74 -9.09
CA GLY A 527 -8.82 9.40 -10.51
C GLY A 527 -10.12 8.75 -11.00
N ASN A 528 -10.16 8.37 -12.28
CA ASN A 528 -11.34 7.78 -12.93
C ASN A 528 -11.18 6.25 -13.12
N LEU A 529 -12.31 5.52 -13.19
CA LEU A 529 -12.40 4.08 -13.42
C LEU A 529 -13.44 3.76 -14.50
N ASP A 530 -12.98 3.44 -15.72
CA ASP A 530 -13.86 2.98 -16.82
C ASP A 530 -14.11 1.45 -16.80
N ILE A 531 -13.52 0.73 -15.84
CA ILE A 531 -13.41 -0.75 -15.83
C ILE A 531 -14.31 -1.47 -14.81
N LEU A 532 -15.18 -0.72 -14.12
CA LEU A 532 -16.11 -1.29 -13.14
C LEU A 532 -17.25 -2.07 -13.81
N ASN A 533 -17.56 -3.22 -13.26
CA ASN A 533 -18.83 -3.92 -13.51
C ASN A 533 -19.93 -3.21 -12.69
N LEU A 534 -21.02 -2.79 -13.32
CA LEU A 534 -22.01 -1.85 -12.75
C LEU A 534 -23.41 -2.45 -12.55
N GLY A 535 -23.61 -3.73 -12.87
CA GLY A 535 -24.86 -4.46 -12.67
C GLY A 535 -25.08 -4.90 -11.23
N ALA A 536 -26.34 -5.23 -10.89
CA ALA A 536 -26.70 -5.74 -9.57
C ALA A 536 -26.16 -7.16 -9.39
N GLY A 537 -25.44 -7.42 -8.30
CA GLY A 537 -24.78 -8.71 -8.06
C GLY A 537 -23.61 -9.01 -9.01
N GLU A 538 -23.20 -8.07 -9.86
CA GLU A 538 -21.89 -8.13 -10.51
C GLU A 538 -20.80 -7.80 -9.48
N THR A 539 -19.56 -8.15 -9.79
CA THR A 539 -18.46 -8.11 -8.83
C THR A 539 -17.30 -7.24 -9.31
N ASN A 540 -16.61 -6.62 -8.37
CA ASN A 540 -15.35 -5.93 -8.63
C ASN A 540 -14.30 -6.32 -7.58
N THR A 541 -13.12 -6.74 -8.03
CA THR A 541 -12.01 -7.11 -7.15
C THR A 541 -11.12 -5.90 -6.93
N LEU A 542 -10.92 -5.51 -5.68
CA LEU A 542 -10.02 -4.43 -5.28
C LEU A 542 -8.81 -5.06 -4.59
N ARG A 543 -7.61 -4.61 -4.98
CA ARG A 543 -6.36 -5.02 -4.35
C ARG A 543 -5.49 -3.81 -4.05
N LEU A 544 -4.96 -3.76 -2.83
CA LEU A 544 -4.07 -2.72 -2.34
C LEU A 544 -2.78 -3.37 -1.82
N ILE A 545 -1.64 -3.00 -2.38
CA ILE A 545 -0.31 -3.31 -1.83
C ILE A 545 0.21 -2.04 -1.15
N ALA A 546 0.37 -2.05 0.17
CA ALA A 546 0.96 -0.97 0.94
C ALA A 546 2.35 -1.37 1.44
N MET A 547 3.38 -0.56 1.15
CA MET A 547 4.78 -0.81 1.52
C MET A 547 5.44 0.51 1.93
N GLY A 548 5.56 0.73 3.24
CA GLY A 548 6.16 1.93 3.82
C GLY A 548 5.40 3.20 3.41
N ASP A 549 6.06 4.08 2.67
CA ASP A 549 5.53 5.35 2.15
C ASP A 549 4.81 5.23 0.80
N ARG A 550 4.67 4.01 0.25
CA ARG A 550 4.07 3.77 -1.07
C ARG A 550 2.90 2.80 -0.99
N GLY A 551 1.89 3.05 -1.81
CA GLY A 551 0.83 2.09 -2.12
C GLY A 551 0.74 1.80 -3.61
N TYR A 552 0.11 0.69 -3.99
CA TYR A 552 -0.20 0.34 -5.37
C TYR A 552 -1.62 -0.21 -5.41
N PHE A 553 -2.49 0.42 -6.20
CA PHE A 553 -3.91 0.12 -6.26
C PHE A 553 -4.28 -0.57 -7.57
N PHE A 554 -5.10 -1.62 -7.46
CA PHE A 554 -5.58 -2.40 -8.59
C PHE A 554 -7.09 -2.61 -8.46
N VAL A 555 -7.78 -2.57 -9.59
CA VAL A 555 -9.21 -2.89 -9.72
C VAL A 555 -9.37 -3.89 -10.87
N ASN A 556 -10.09 -4.98 -10.64
CA ASN A 556 -10.34 -6.04 -11.62
C ASN A 556 -9.05 -6.57 -12.30
N ASP A 557 -8.00 -6.74 -11.50
CA ASP A 557 -6.63 -7.13 -11.90
C ASP A 557 -5.91 -6.16 -12.85
N GLU A 558 -6.43 -4.94 -13.06
CA GLU A 558 -5.75 -3.84 -13.74
C GLU A 558 -5.09 -2.88 -12.74
N PHE A 559 -3.83 -2.49 -12.99
CA PHE A 559 -3.12 -1.49 -12.19
C PHE A 559 -3.70 -0.10 -12.46
N ILE A 560 -4.13 0.58 -11.40
CA ILE A 560 -4.76 1.90 -11.47
C ILE A 560 -3.73 3.01 -11.21
N ASP A 561 -3.13 3.03 -10.02
CA ASP A 561 -2.12 4.04 -9.68
C ASP A 561 -1.19 3.63 -8.52
N SER A 562 -0.10 4.37 -8.38
CA SER A 562 0.79 4.37 -7.23
C SER A 562 0.41 5.49 -6.24
N LEU A 563 0.26 5.14 -4.97
CA LEU A 563 -0.27 6.01 -3.94
C LEU A 563 0.85 6.55 -3.01
N ASP A 564 0.79 7.83 -2.65
CA ASP A 564 1.65 8.41 -1.60
C ASP A 564 1.06 8.12 -0.21
N LEU A 565 1.72 7.25 0.56
CA LEU A 565 1.36 6.89 1.94
C LEU A 565 2.34 7.49 2.97
N SER A 566 3.09 8.53 2.61
CA SER A 566 4.14 9.12 3.46
C SER A 566 3.60 9.90 4.67
N SER A 567 2.32 10.29 4.65
CA SER A 567 1.70 11.08 5.72
C SER A 567 1.30 10.27 6.97
N ASN A 568 1.16 8.95 6.84
CA ASN A 568 0.90 8.04 7.96
C ASN A 568 1.69 6.73 7.79
N LEU A 569 2.78 6.62 8.55
CA LEU A 569 3.69 5.46 8.60
C LEU A 569 3.54 4.64 9.90
N ASP A 570 2.40 4.79 10.61
CA ASP A 570 2.06 3.92 11.72
C ASP A 570 1.36 2.65 11.20
N SER A 571 1.54 1.52 11.90
CA SER A 571 0.70 0.35 11.68
C SER A 571 -0.72 0.60 12.19
N GLY A 572 -1.68 -0.17 11.67
CA GLY A 572 -3.03 -0.19 12.20
C GLY A 572 -3.94 -1.18 11.48
N GLU A 573 -5.23 -1.14 11.83
CA GLU A 573 -6.24 -2.04 11.28
C GLU A 573 -6.42 -1.85 9.76
N VAL A 574 -6.78 -2.95 9.09
CA VAL A 574 -7.23 -3.00 7.70
C VAL A 574 -8.71 -3.43 7.70
N GLU A 575 -9.54 -2.70 6.96
CA GLU A 575 -10.99 -2.79 7.04
C GLU A 575 -11.57 -2.75 5.61
N ALA A 576 -12.45 -3.69 5.24
CA ALA A 576 -13.25 -3.59 4.02
C ALA A 576 -14.50 -2.74 4.32
N ILE A 577 -14.83 -1.78 3.45
CA ILE A 577 -15.85 -0.75 3.75
C ILE A 577 -16.85 -0.52 2.62
N THR A 578 -18.01 0.06 2.96
CA THR A 578 -19.02 0.64 2.06
C THR A 578 -19.75 1.77 2.79
N ALA A 579 -20.56 2.56 2.09
CA ALA A 579 -21.28 3.72 2.65
C ALA A 579 -20.36 4.83 3.16
N TYR A 580 -19.26 5.09 2.45
CA TYR A 580 -18.42 6.26 2.66
C TYR A 580 -19.15 7.56 2.27
N TYR A 581 -19.91 7.54 1.19
CA TYR A 581 -20.65 8.69 0.69
C TYR A 581 -22.13 8.65 1.09
N PHE A 582 -22.67 9.84 1.37
CA PHE A 582 -24.10 10.00 1.65
C PHE A 582 -24.92 9.66 0.41
N ASP A 583 -26.10 9.06 0.63
CA ASP A 583 -27.03 8.61 -0.40
C ASP A 583 -26.51 7.46 -1.31
N HIS A 584 -25.35 6.86 -1.02
CA HIS A 584 -24.81 5.67 -1.74
C HIS A 584 -25.29 4.32 -1.14
N GLU A 585 -26.27 4.37 -0.23
CA GLU A 585 -26.93 3.23 0.40
C GLU A 585 -28.43 3.16 0.04
N ILE A 586 -29.01 1.96 0.09
CA ILE A 586 -30.47 1.74 0.09
C ILE A 586 -30.83 0.91 1.33
N GLU A 587 -31.75 1.41 2.16
CA GLU A 587 -32.13 0.76 3.43
C GLU A 587 -32.58 -0.70 3.23
N GLY A 588 -31.83 -1.65 3.82
CA GLY A 588 -32.14 -3.08 3.78
C GLY A 588 -31.52 -3.86 2.61
N GLU A 589 -30.79 -3.21 1.71
CA GLU A 589 -29.83 -3.87 0.82
C GLU A 589 -28.51 -4.15 1.58
N ALA A 590 -27.52 -4.79 0.93
CA ALA A 590 -26.19 -4.98 1.49
C ALA A 590 -25.13 -5.10 0.39
N THR A 591 -23.98 -4.45 0.58
CA THR A 591 -22.79 -4.71 -0.26
C THR A 591 -22.16 -6.02 0.20
N GLY A 592 -22.12 -7.02 -0.68
CA GLY A 592 -21.44 -8.28 -0.37
C GLY A 592 -19.93 -8.12 -0.49
N PHE A 593 -19.17 -8.94 0.25
CA PHE A 593 -17.74 -9.11 0.03
C PHE A 593 -17.38 -10.59 0.04
N VAL A 594 -16.41 -10.96 -0.78
CA VAL A 594 -15.93 -12.31 -1.01
C VAL A 594 -14.41 -12.31 -0.98
N ASP A 595 -13.81 -13.37 -0.44
CA ASP A 595 -12.36 -13.57 -0.37
C ASP A 595 -11.58 -12.40 0.26
N PHE A 596 -12.19 -11.64 1.21
CA PHE A 596 -11.48 -10.55 1.89
C PHE A 596 -10.29 -11.13 2.68
N THR A 597 -9.08 -10.79 2.22
CA THR A 597 -7.82 -11.38 2.63
C THR A 597 -6.80 -10.29 2.94
N VAL A 598 -6.03 -10.45 4.02
CA VAL A 598 -4.90 -9.56 4.35
C VAL A 598 -3.66 -10.42 4.60
N ILE A 599 -2.61 -10.12 3.83
CA ILE A 599 -1.30 -10.77 3.86
C ILE A 599 -0.28 -9.72 4.32
N PRO A 600 0.52 -9.96 5.37
CA PRO A 600 1.54 -9.01 5.79
C PRO A 600 2.76 -9.11 4.85
N LEU A 601 3.38 -7.96 4.57
CA LEU A 601 4.59 -7.85 3.76
C LEU A 601 5.77 -7.43 4.66
N PRO A 602 7.04 -7.68 4.29
CA PRO A 602 8.21 -7.23 5.05
C PRO A 602 8.39 -5.71 5.13
#